data_AF-A0A193GS47-F1
#
_entry.id   AF-A0A193GS47-F1
#
_cell.length_a   1.000
_cell.length_b   1.000
_cell.length_c   1.000
_cell.angle_alpha   90.00
_cell.angle_beta   90.00
_cell.angle_gamma   90.00
#
_symmetry.space_group_name_H-M   'P 1'
#
loop_
_entity.id
_entity.type
_entity.pdbx_description
1 polymer ?
#
loop_
_entity_poly.entity_id
_entity_poly.type
_entity_poly.pdbx_seq_one_letter_code
_entity_poly.pdbx_strand_id
1 'polypeptide(L)'
;GDFKQIMPDQRVMYYYAETQTTHTTYPDGLEIIQFSNNQTEKHYPNGTKEITFPDQTIKYLFPNGNEESIFPDGTVLRAEKNGN
;
A
#
# COMPACT_ATOMS: atom_id res chain seq x y z
N GLY A 1 15.29 12.31 -13.14
CA GLY A 1 14.08 12.11 -13.96
C GLY A 1 13.48 10.77 -13.60
N ASP A 2 12.22 10.57 -13.94
CA ASP A 2 11.53 9.30 -13.69
C ASP A 2 12.19 8.17 -14.46
N PHE A 3 12.15 6.95 -13.92
CA PHE A 3 12.65 5.79 -14.63
C PHE A 3 11.77 4.57 -14.41
N LYS A 4 11.86 3.64 -15.37
CA LYS A 4 11.21 2.34 -15.35
C LYS A 4 12.27 1.25 -15.48
N GLN A 5 12.17 0.22 -14.66
CA GLN A 5 13.01 -0.97 -14.71
C GLN A 5 12.15 -2.23 -14.69
N ILE A 6 12.51 -3.21 -15.52
CA ILE A 6 11.90 -4.55 -15.51
C ILE A 6 12.92 -5.50 -14.89
N MET A 7 12.51 -6.23 -13.86
CA MET A 7 13.36 -7.14 -13.11
C MET A 7 13.35 -8.54 -13.75
N PRO A 8 14.41 -9.38 -13.54
CA PRO A 8 14.44 -10.75 -14.05
C PRO A 8 13.29 -11.64 -13.56
N ASP A 9 12.73 -11.34 -12.38
CA ASP A 9 11.57 -12.03 -11.81
C ASP A 9 10.22 -11.44 -12.27
N GLN A 10 10.23 -10.70 -13.38
CA GLN A 10 9.08 -10.10 -14.05
C GLN A 10 8.38 -8.96 -13.27
N ARG A 11 8.94 -8.52 -12.13
CA ARG A 11 8.47 -7.28 -11.49
C ARG A 11 8.78 -6.07 -12.35
N VAL A 12 7.87 -5.11 -12.34
CA VAL A 12 8.08 -3.81 -12.99
C VAL A 12 8.18 -2.74 -11.93
N MET A 13 9.29 -2.01 -11.89
CA MET A 13 9.53 -0.92 -10.95
C MET A 13 9.51 0.41 -11.70
N TYR A 14 8.71 1.35 -11.22
CA TYR A 14 8.69 2.75 -11.63
C TYR A 14 9.18 3.62 -10.48
N TYR A 15 10.05 4.56 -10.76
CA TYR A 15 10.50 5.56 -9.80
C TYR A 15 10.11 6.95 -10.29
N TYR A 16 9.36 7.67 -9.46
CA TYR A 16 8.94 9.04 -9.69
C TYR A 16 9.88 9.98 -8.94
N ALA A 17 10.68 10.75 -9.68
CA ALA A 17 11.78 11.53 -9.11
C ALA A 17 11.30 12.75 -8.32
N GLU A 18 10.20 13.37 -8.72
CA GLU A 18 9.65 14.56 -8.06
C GLU A 18 9.15 14.24 -6.65
N THR A 19 8.41 13.14 -6.48
CA THR A 19 7.85 12.72 -5.19
C THR A 19 8.74 11.74 -4.43
N GLN A 20 9.85 11.31 -5.05
CA GLN A 20 10.73 10.25 -4.54
C GLN A 20 9.92 8.99 -4.17
N THR A 21 9.03 8.58 -5.08
CA THR A 21 8.11 7.45 -4.88
C THR A 21 8.51 6.28 -5.78
N THR A 22 8.56 5.07 -5.20
CA THR A 22 8.80 3.84 -5.95
C THR A 22 7.51 3.05 -6.04
N HIS A 23 7.09 2.69 -7.25
CA HIS A 23 5.94 1.84 -7.50
C HIS A 23 6.41 0.55 -8.17
N THR A 24 6.23 -0.58 -7.48
CA THR A 24 6.55 -1.92 -7.97
C THR A 24 5.28 -2.71 -8.24
N THR A 25 5.10 -3.20 -9.46
CA THR A 25 4.03 -4.12 -9.86
C THR A 25 4.59 -5.54 -9.96
N TYR A 26 3.95 -6.48 -9.28
CA TYR A 26 4.30 -7.91 -9.29
C TYR A 26 3.48 -8.67 -10.34
N PRO A 27 3.96 -9.83 -10.83
CA PRO A 27 3.26 -10.62 -11.84
C PRO A 27 1.90 -11.18 -11.39
N ASP A 28 1.69 -11.34 -10.08
CA ASP A 28 0.43 -11.76 -9.49
C ASP A 28 -0.60 -10.63 -9.36
N GLY A 29 -0.23 -9.41 -9.78
CA GLY A 29 -1.06 -8.21 -9.72
C GLY A 29 -0.94 -7.43 -8.41
N LEU A 30 -0.10 -7.85 -7.45
CA LEU A 30 0.20 -7.05 -6.28
C LEU A 30 0.98 -5.78 -6.69
N GLU A 31 0.51 -4.62 -6.26
CA GLU A 31 1.23 -3.35 -6.42
C GLU A 31 1.75 -2.89 -5.06
N ILE A 32 3.02 -2.47 -5.00
CA ILE A 32 3.66 -1.89 -3.82
C ILE A 32 4.13 -0.48 -4.14
N ILE A 33 3.65 0.50 -3.38
CA ILE A 33 4.01 1.91 -3.52
C ILE A 33 4.74 2.36 -2.24
N GLN A 34 5.97 2.82 -2.39
CA GLN A 34 6.81 3.31 -1.30
C GLN A 34 7.02 4.80 -1.46
N PHE A 35 6.57 5.57 -0.47
CA PHE A 35 6.66 7.02 -0.45
C PHE A 35 7.91 7.48 0.32
N SER A 36 8.33 8.70 0.05
CA SER A 36 9.50 9.32 0.69
C SER A 36 9.34 9.59 2.18
N ASN A 37 8.11 9.64 2.68
CA ASN A 37 7.80 9.79 4.10
C ASN A 37 7.85 8.46 4.89
N ASN A 38 8.35 7.37 4.30
CA ASN A 38 8.32 5.99 4.83
C ASN A 38 6.94 5.33 4.86
N GLN A 39 5.89 5.96 4.34
CA GLN A 39 4.62 5.27 4.10
C GLN A 39 4.80 4.23 3.00
N THR A 40 4.20 3.06 3.19
CA THR A 40 4.16 2.01 2.16
C THR A 40 2.71 1.59 1.95
N GLU A 41 2.28 1.47 0.70
CA GLU A 41 0.97 0.93 0.35
C GLU A 41 1.13 -0.35 -0.46
N LYS A 42 0.33 -1.36 -0.13
CA LYS A 42 0.14 -2.57 -0.92
C LYS A 42 -1.28 -2.58 -1.46
N HIS A 43 -1.45 -2.66 -2.77
CA HIS A 43 -2.76 -2.78 -3.41
C HIS A 43 -2.88 -4.20 -3.94
N TYR A 44 -3.80 -4.97 -3.36
CA TYR A 44 -4.01 -6.37 -3.67
C TYR A 44 -4.99 -6.54 -4.86
N PRO A 45 -4.85 -7.61 -5.67
CA PRO A 45 -5.74 -7.87 -6.81
C PRO A 45 -7.22 -8.00 -6.46
N ASN A 46 -7.54 -8.38 -5.22
CA ASN A 46 -8.91 -8.48 -4.73
C ASN A 46 -9.54 -7.10 -4.39
N GLY A 47 -8.80 -6.01 -4.57
CA GLY A 47 -9.21 -4.64 -4.28
C GLY A 47 -8.93 -4.17 -2.85
N THR A 48 -8.42 -5.05 -1.97
CA THR A 48 -7.95 -4.65 -0.64
C THR A 48 -6.71 -3.78 -0.77
N LYS A 49 -6.58 -2.77 0.09
CA LYS A 49 -5.35 -1.98 0.25
C LYS A 49 -4.84 -2.10 1.68
N GLU A 50 -3.54 -2.24 1.84
CA GLU A 50 -2.84 -2.20 3.13
C GLU A 50 -1.89 -1.00 3.11
N ILE A 51 -2.06 -0.09 4.07
CA ILE A 51 -1.28 1.12 4.22
C ILE A 51 -0.48 0.99 5.51
N THR A 52 0.85 0.97 5.41
CA THR A 52 1.74 1.07 6.56
C THR A 52 2.19 2.53 6.68
N PHE A 53 1.78 3.18 7.75
CA PHE A 53 2.15 4.56 8.06
C PHE A 53 3.54 4.63 8.72
N PRO A 54 4.17 5.82 8.73
CA PRO A 54 5.51 5.98 9.32
C PRO A 54 5.58 5.71 10.83
N ASP A 55 4.46 5.80 11.53
CA ASP A 55 4.30 5.45 12.95
C ASP A 55 4.10 3.95 13.18
N GLN A 56 4.22 3.14 12.12
CA GLN A 56 3.97 1.69 12.10
C GLN A 56 2.50 1.28 12.28
N THR A 57 1.55 2.23 12.26
CA THR A 57 0.13 1.91 12.15
C THR A 57 -0.14 1.26 10.79
N ILE A 58 -0.84 0.13 10.80
CA ILE A 58 -1.26 -0.58 9.58
C ILE A 58 -2.74 -0.35 9.39
N LYS A 59 -3.15 0.15 8.23
CA LYS A 59 -4.55 0.35 7.86
C LYS A 59 -4.93 -0.49 6.65
N TYR A 60 -5.94 -1.35 6.83
CA TYR A 60 -6.59 -2.09 5.76
C TYR A 60 -7.83 -1.33 5.27
N LEU A 61 -7.93 -1.16 3.95
CA LEU A 61 -9.12 -0.68 3.26
C LEU A 61 -9.70 -1.83 2.45
N PHE A 62 -10.94 -2.23 2.74
CA PHE A 62 -11.59 -3.36 2.07
C PHE A 62 -12.51 -2.87 0.94
N PRO A 63 -12.74 -3.67 -0.11
CA PRO A 63 -13.63 -3.31 -1.22
C PRO A 63 -15.08 -3.02 -0.80
N ASN A 64 -15.54 -3.62 0.30
CA ASN A 64 -16.86 -3.37 0.88
C ASN A 64 -16.96 -1.99 1.58
N GLY A 65 -15.84 -1.25 1.67
CA GLY A 65 -15.75 0.04 2.32
C GLY A 65 -15.46 -0.02 3.82
N ASN A 66 -15.30 -1.21 4.39
CA ASN A 66 -14.83 -1.35 5.77
C ASN A 66 -13.34 -1.01 5.85
N GLU A 67 -12.92 -0.58 7.04
CA GLU A 67 -11.54 -0.26 7.33
C GLU A 67 -11.12 -0.91 8.66
N GLU A 68 -9.88 -1.36 8.75
CA GLU A 68 -9.28 -1.85 9.99
C GLU A 68 -7.93 -1.17 10.20
N SER A 69 -7.70 -0.58 11.36
CA SER A 69 -6.42 -0.01 11.75
C SER A 69 -5.82 -0.80 12.91
N ILE A 70 -4.57 -1.21 12.77
CA ILE A 70 -3.78 -1.92 13.78
C ILE A 70 -2.66 -1.00 14.21
N PHE A 71 -2.68 -0.60 15.48
CA PHE A 71 -1.68 0.28 16.07
C PHE A 71 -0.49 -0.54 16.60
N PRO A 72 0.70 0.08 16.79
CA PRO A 72 1.90 -0.62 17.25
C PRO A 72 1.77 -1.28 18.63
N ASP A 73 0.84 -0.81 19.46
CA ASP A 73 0.52 -1.39 20.77
C ASP A 73 -0.39 -2.63 20.68
N GLY A 74 -0.81 -3.01 19.47
CA GLY A 74 -1.73 -4.11 19.21
C GLY A 74 -3.21 -3.72 19.26
N THR A 75 -3.54 -2.46 19.53
CA THR A 75 -4.92 -1.96 19.47
C THR A 75 -5.45 -2.10 18.04
N VAL A 76 -6.67 -2.63 17.90
CA VAL A 76 -7.35 -2.79 16.61
C VAL A 76 -8.61 -1.94 16.60
N LEU A 77 -8.69 -0.99 15.67
CA LEU A 77 -9.88 -0.18 15.41
C LEU A 77 -10.54 -0.66 14.12
N ARG A 78 -11.83 -0.99 14.16
CA ARG A 78 -12.62 -1.36 12.97
C ARG A 78 -13.68 -0.29 12.72
N ALA A 79 -13.74 0.18 11.49
CA ALA A 79 -14.79 1.07 11.02
C ALA A 79 -15.57 0.35 9.91
N GLU A 80 -16.87 0.23 10.09
CA GLU A 80 -17.76 -0.32 9.07
C GLU A 80 -18.42 0.82 8.31
N LYS A 81 -18.54 0.66 6.98
CA LYS A 81 -19.25 1.64 6.15
C LYS A 81 -20.76 1.68 6.45
N ASN A 82 -21.28 0.65 7.11
CA ASN A 82 -22.67 0.61 7.57
C ASN A 82 -22.81 1.48 8.82
N GLY A 83 -22.87 2.79 8.61
CA GLY A 83 -23.39 3.72 9.60
C GLY A 83 -24.84 3.37 9.91
N ASN A 84 -25.10 3.05 11.18
CA ASN A 84 -26.40 3.27 11.79
C ASN A 84 -26.33 4.55 12.61
#